data_AF-A0A1F7FDK9-F1
#
_entry.id   AF-A0A1F7FDK9-F1
#
_cell.length_a   1.000
_cell.length_b   1.000
_cell.length_c   1.000
_cell.angle_alpha   90.00
_cell.angle_beta   90.00
_cell.angle_gamma   90.00
#
_symmetry.space_group_name_H-M   'P 1'
#
loop_
_entity.id
_entity.type
_entity.pdbx_description
1 polymer ?
#
loop_
_entity_poly.entity_id
_entity_poly.type
_entity_poly.pdbx_seq_one_letter_code
_entity_poly.pdbx_strand_id
1 'polypeptide(L)'
;MSDATYNVNFFTPKSEAAKANKRVVVTMLIVWFVAVFGFQFLLTATNSPTPEPTHAVYAKAWPAVSGGAGTEADKKELARALLMVLGKNVSLRAADKPILKGALSAVVRGLGVQDSDPQAAATAIGLGTDGFDPLLVSILKSSLVPVTSDAISDEHKLALPKIMDLYLIHNRSALTDTRFLGFPFHYWFTAQFLLIMFVGLCWLFCYMTDVANIKYNLEQEGAAPNLAATAKPAENTAEDKKE
;
A
#
# COMPACT_ATOMS: atom_id res chain seq x y z
N MET A 1 -58.97 2.36 20.60
CA MET A 1 -57.58 1.94 20.88
C MET A 1 -56.70 2.88 20.11
N SER A 2 -56.00 3.79 20.81
CA SER A 2 -55.11 4.75 20.16
C SER A 2 -53.85 4.03 19.71
N ASP A 3 -53.59 4.03 18.41
CA ASP A 3 -52.33 3.59 17.82
C ASP A 3 -51.19 4.47 18.35
N ALA A 4 -50.58 4.04 19.46
CA ALA A 4 -49.36 4.65 19.97
C ALA A 4 -48.27 4.42 18.92
N THR A 5 -48.05 5.44 18.08
CA THR A 5 -47.11 5.38 16.96
C THR A 5 -45.71 5.16 17.53
N TYR A 6 -45.20 3.93 17.38
CA TYR A 6 -43.89 3.53 17.88
C TYR A 6 -42.80 4.21 17.04
N ASN A 7 -42.41 5.42 17.44
CA ASN A 7 -41.37 6.20 16.78
C ASN A 7 -40.00 5.88 17.41
N VAL A 8 -39.29 4.93 16.80
CA VAL A 8 -37.90 4.61 17.16
C VAL A 8 -36.97 5.49 16.33
N ASN A 9 -36.28 6.41 17.00
CA ASN A 9 -35.24 7.21 16.38
C ASN A 9 -33.88 6.82 16.96
N PHE A 10 -33.02 6.25 16.12
CA PHE A 10 -31.67 5.82 16.50
C PHE A 10 -30.78 6.98 16.94
N PHE A 11 -30.94 8.15 16.32
CA PHE A 11 -30.12 9.33 16.62
C PHE A 11 -30.56 10.04 17.89
N THR A 12 -31.83 9.90 18.28
CA THR A 12 -32.40 10.49 19.49
C THR A 12 -33.12 9.43 20.34
N PRO A 13 -32.37 8.49 20.96
CA PRO A 13 -32.96 7.43 21.78
C PRO A 13 -33.59 8.03 23.04
N LYS A 14 -34.83 7.63 23.33
CA LYS A 14 -35.60 8.13 24.48
C LYS A 14 -35.34 7.32 25.76
N SER A 15 -35.14 6.01 25.65
CA SER A 15 -34.88 5.14 26.81
C SER A 15 -33.41 5.17 27.25
N GLU A 16 -33.16 5.02 28.55
CA GLU A 16 -31.80 4.98 29.11
C GLU A 16 -30.97 3.82 28.58
N ALA A 17 -31.60 2.65 28.36
CA ALA A 17 -30.94 1.50 27.74
C ALA A 17 -30.51 1.81 26.29
N ALA A 18 -31.37 2.43 25.48
CA ALA A 18 -31.02 2.80 24.11
C ALA A 18 -29.91 3.88 24.06
N LYS A 19 -29.89 4.82 25.03
CA LYS A 19 -28.78 5.78 25.17
C LYS A 19 -27.47 5.09 25.53
N ALA A 20 -27.50 4.07 26.39
CA ALA A 20 -26.31 3.28 26.73
C ALA A 20 -25.77 2.53 25.50
N ASN A 21 -26.65 1.83 24.77
CA ASN A 21 -26.26 1.09 23.56
C ASN A 21 -25.71 2.03 22.48
N LYS A 22 -26.34 3.20 22.27
CA LYS A 22 -25.82 4.24 21.36
C LYS A 22 -24.38 4.65 21.73
N ARG A 23 -24.09 4.88 23.02
CA ARG A 23 -22.73 5.26 23.46
C ARG A 23 -21.70 4.18 23.19
N VAL A 24 -22.06 2.91 23.38
CA VAL A 24 -21.18 1.77 23.05
C VAL A 24 -20.90 1.77 21.54
N VAL A 25 -21.95 1.78 20.71
CA VAL A 25 -21.80 1.78 19.24
C VAL A 25 -20.96 2.95 18.75
N VAL A 26 -21.24 4.17 19.22
CA VAL A 26 -20.49 5.37 18.80
C VAL A 26 -19.03 5.29 19.21
N THR A 27 -18.73 4.86 20.43
CA THR A 27 -17.34 4.69 20.90
C THR A 27 -16.58 3.70 20.02
N MET A 28 -17.20 2.58 19.67
CA MET A 28 -16.56 1.53 18.86
C MET A 28 -16.34 1.97 17.42
N LEU A 29 -17.29 2.71 16.84
CA LEU A 29 -17.12 3.34 15.54
C LEU A 29 -15.98 4.35 15.54
N ILE A 30 -15.82 5.15 16.60
CA ILE A 30 -14.70 6.09 16.73
C ILE A 30 -13.38 5.34 16.82
N VAL A 31 -13.27 4.30 17.65
CA VAL A 31 -12.04 3.49 17.77
C VAL A 31 -11.67 2.87 16.42
N TRP A 32 -12.63 2.26 15.74
CA TRP A 32 -12.41 1.70 14.41
C TRP A 32 -11.98 2.77 13.40
N PHE A 33 -12.66 3.91 13.37
CA PHE A 33 -12.33 5.03 12.48
C PHE A 33 -10.90 5.54 12.73
N VAL A 34 -10.53 5.76 14.00
CA VAL A 34 -9.18 6.19 14.37
C VAL A 34 -8.14 5.15 13.98
N ALA A 35 -8.40 3.85 14.13
CA ALA A 35 -7.47 2.82 13.73
C ALA A 35 -7.28 2.75 12.20
N VAL A 36 -8.37 2.87 11.43
CA VAL A 36 -8.33 2.83 9.96
C VAL A 36 -7.68 4.09 9.39
N PHE A 37 -8.18 5.27 9.76
CA PHE A 37 -7.74 6.54 9.18
C PHE A 37 -6.51 7.10 9.88
N GLY A 38 -6.39 6.94 11.21
CA GLY A 38 -5.23 7.40 11.96
C GLY A 38 -3.95 6.74 11.51
N PHE A 39 -3.99 5.46 11.10
CA PHE A 39 -2.83 4.81 10.49
C PHE A 39 -2.45 5.43 9.14
N GLN A 40 -3.42 5.79 8.30
CA GLN A 40 -3.16 6.47 7.02
C GLN A 40 -2.55 7.86 7.22
N PHE A 41 -3.05 8.61 8.20
CA PHE A 41 -2.46 9.89 8.59
C PHE A 41 -1.05 9.71 9.14
N LEU A 42 -0.82 8.68 9.96
CA LEU A 42 0.50 8.38 10.49
C LEU A 42 1.50 8.03 9.38
N LEU A 43 1.10 7.22 8.40
CA LEU A 43 1.94 6.94 7.22
C LEU A 43 2.26 8.23 6.46
N THR A 44 1.24 9.06 6.21
CA THR A 44 1.43 10.33 5.49
C THR A 44 2.36 11.27 6.25
N ALA A 45 2.23 11.37 7.57
CA ALA A 45 3.02 12.26 8.41
C ALA A 45 4.47 11.81 8.61
N THR A 46 4.75 10.50 8.49
CA THR A 46 6.08 9.93 8.71
C THR A 46 6.86 9.66 7.42
N ASN A 47 6.25 9.93 6.27
CA ASN A 47 6.86 9.75 4.96
C ASN A 47 7.89 10.85 4.67
N SER A 48 9.09 10.42 4.28
CA SER A 48 10.18 11.30 3.84
C SER A 48 10.56 10.97 2.39
N PRO A 49 10.84 11.99 1.55
CA PRO A 49 11.34 11.76 0.19
C PRO A 49 12.72 11.12 0.27
N THR A 50 12.81 9.88 -0.21
CA THR A 50 14.04 9.08 -0.17
C THR A 50 14.45 8.75 -1.61
N PRO A 51 15.63 9.22 -2.07
CA PRO A 51 16.11 8.93 -3.41
C PRO A 51 16.48 7.44 -3.54
N GLU A 52 16.10 6.83 -4.66
CA GLU A 52 16.56 5.50 -5.05
C GLU A 52 18.07 5.51 -5.38
N PRO A 53 18.78 4.37 -5.27
CA PRO A 53 20.18 4.28 -5.68
C PRO A 53 20.42 4.75 -7.13
N THR A 54 19.47 4.49 -8.03
CA THR A 54 19.50 4.95 -9.42
C THR A 54 19.45 6.48 -9.55
N HIS A 55 18.80 7.18 -8.62
CA HIS A 55 18.80 8.65 -8.59
C HIS A 55 20.20 9.19 -8.33
N ALA A 56 20.95 8.59 -7.42
CA ALA A 56 22.32 9.00 -7.13
C ALA A 56 23.25 8.82 -8.35
N VAL A 57 23.09 7.70 -9.08
CA VAL A 57 23.81 7.45 -10.35
C VAL A 57 23.45 8.51 -11.40
N TYR A 58 22.15 8.80 -11.56
CA TYR A 58 21.68 9.85 -12.46
C TYR A 58 22.24 11.22 -12.08
N ALA A 59 22.12 11.63 -10.82
CA ALA A 59 22.55 12.93 -10.32
C ALA A 59 24.05 13.16 -10.51
N LYS A 60 24.86 12.10 -10.45
CA LYS A 60 26.29 12.11 -10.74
C LYS A 60 26.58 12.24 -12.24
N ALA A 61 25.96 11.42 -13.09
CA ALA A 61 26.25 11.37 -14.52
C ALA A 61 25.65 12.53 -15.32
N TRP A 62 24.49 13.04 -14.90
CA TRP A 62 23.69 14.00 -15.64
C TRP A 62 24.41 15.32 -15.98
N PRO A 63 25.08 16.02 -15.04
CA PRO A 63 25.75 17.28 -15.34
C PRO A 63 26.85 17.13 -16.39
N ALA A 64 27.59 16.02 -16.37
CA ALA A 64 28.66 15.77 -17.33
C ALA A 64 28.11 15.50 -18.73
N VAL A 65 27.09 14.63 -18.85
CA VAL A 65 26.52 14.27 -20.16
C VAL A 65 25.74 15.44 -20.77
N SER A 66 24.95 16.17 -19.98
CA SER A 66 24.16 17.31 -20.47
C SER A 66 25.02 18.50 -20.94
N GLY A 67 26.21 18.68 -20.35
CA GLY A 67 27.21 19.66 -20.77
C GLY A 67 28.10 19.22 -21.94
N GLY A 68 27.93 17.99 -22.46
CA GLY A 68 28.73 17.44 -23.55
C GLY A 68 30.14 16.96 -23.15
N ALA A 69 30.49 17.01 -21.85
CA ALA A 69 31.78 16.58 -21.32
C ALA A 69 31.76 15.16 -20.70
N GLY A 70 30.64 14.44 -20.83
CA GLY A 70 30.43 13.13 -20.23
C GLY A 70 31.32 12.05 -20.84
N THR A 71 31.96 11.27 -19.98
CA THR A 71 32.74 10.09 -20.38
C THR A 71 31.83 8.97 -20.90
N GLU A 72 32.42 7.94 -21.53
CA GLU A 72 31.67 6.75 -21.91
C GLU A 72 31.00 6.07 -20.70
N ALA A 73 31.67 6.06 -19.54
CA ALA A 73 31.11 5.53 -18.31
C ALA A 73 29.88 6.33 -17.84
N ASP A 74 29.94 7.67 -17.87
CA ASP A 74 28.81 8.53 -17.50
C ASP A 74 27.60 8.31 -18.43
N LYS A 75 27.84 8.15 -19.73
CA LYS A 75 26.80 7.84 -20.71
C LYS A 75 26.15 6.48 -20.45
N LYS A 76 26.93 5.45 -20.11
CA LYS A 76 26.40 4.12 -19.73
C LYS A 76 25.56 4.19 -18.45
N GLU A 77 26.06 4.87 -17.42
CA GLU A 77 25.36 5.10 -16.15
C GLU A 77 24.03 5.82 -16.38
N LEU A 78 24.04 6.90 -17.18
CA LEU A 78 22.83 7.65 -17.53
C LEU A 78 21.84 6.81 -18.34
N ALA A 79 22.29 6.08 -19.36
CA ALA A 79 21.42 5.24 -20.17
C ALA A 79 20.71 4.17 -19.33
N ARG A 80 21.44 3.53 -18.40
CA ARG A 80 20.85 2.57 -17.46
C ARG A 80 19.82 3.23 -16.54
N ALA A 81 20.11 4.42 -16.01
CA ALA A 81 19.17 5.14 -15.16
C ALA A 81 17.87 5.50 -15.92
N LEU A 82 17.98 6.00 -17.16
CA LEU A 82 16.84 6.27 -18.03
C LEU A 82 16.03 5.00 -18.32
N LEU A 83 16.71 3.88 -18.57
CA LEU A 83 16.07 2.60 -18.86
C LEU A 83 15.32 2.04 -17.64
N MET A 84 15.88 2.19 -16.44
CA MET A 84 15.22 1.83 -15.18
C MET A 84 13.93 2.63 -14.98
N VAL A 85 13.94 3.92 -15.32
CA VAL A 85 12.72 4.75 -15.28
C VAL A 85 11.73 4.32 -16.36
N LEU A 86 12.18 4.06 -17.59
CA LEU A 86 11.34 3.53 -18.68
C LEU A 86 10.71 2.17 -18.36
N GLY A 87 11.39 1.34 -17.58
CA GLY A 87 10.85 0.08 -17.05
C GLY A 87 9.63 0.25 -16.15
N LYS A 88 9.43 1.43 -15.54
CA LYS A 88 8.25 1.79 -14.75
C LYS A 88 7.04 2.16 -15.64
N ASN A 89 6.85 1.45 -16.75
CA ASN A 89 5.94 1.80 -17.85
C ASN A 89 4.48 2.10 -17.44
N VAL A 90 3.98 1.44 -16.38
CA VAL A 90 2.62 1.64 -15.85
C VAL A 90 2.47 2.97 -15.11
N SER A 91 3.52 3.43 -14.43
CA SER A 91 3.49 4.65 -13.62
C SER A 91 3.90 5.90 -14.41
N LEU A 92 4.51 5.73 -15.59
CA LEU A 92 4.97 6.81 -16.45
C LEU A 92 3.82 7.54 -17.15
N ARG A 93 3.81 8.87 -17.04
CA ARG A 93 2.88 9.73 -17.79
C ARG A 93 3.16 9.63 -19.28
N ALA A 94 2.11 9.69 -20.10
CA ALA A 94 2.23 9.59 -21.55
C ALA A 94 3.14 10.68 -22.16
N ALA A 95 3.14 11.88 -21.58
CA ALA A 95 3.97 13.01 -22.03
C ALA A 95 5.47 12.84 -21.72
N ASP A 96 5.83 12.10 -20.66
CA ASP A 96 7.22 11.95 -20.22
C ASP A 96 7.95 10.84 -21.01
N LYS A 97 7.20 9.86 -21.52
CA LYS A 97 7.73 8.74 -22.32
C LYS A 97 8.55 9.18 -23.54
N PRO A 98 8.05 10.07 -24.44
CA PRO A 98 8.84 10.49 -25.61
C PRO A 98 10.14 11.21 -25.21
N ILE A 99 10.11 11.99 -24.13
CA ILE A 99 11.30 12.70 -23.61
C ILE A 99 12.36 11.70 -23.16
N LEU A 100 11.97 10.73 -22.33
CA LEU A 100 12.87 9.68 -21.83
C LEU A 100 13.42 8.81 -22.97
N LYS A 101 12.58 8.43 -23.94
CA LYS A 101 12.99 7.64 -25.11
C LYS A 101 13.95 8.41 -26.02
N GLY A 102 13.65 9.68 -26.30
CA GLY A 102 14.52 10.54 -27.09
C GLY A 102 15.87 10.78 -26.42
N ALA A 103 15.87 11.02 -25.10
CA ALA A 103 17.10 11.13 -24.31
C ALA A 103 17.93 9.85 -24.32
N LEU A 104 17.29 8.70 -24.08
CA LEU A 104 17.96 7.40 -24.13
C LEU A 104 18.60 7.14 -25.50
N SER A 105 17.86 7.42 -26.57
CA SER A 105 18.33 7.21 -27.95
C SER A 105 19.51 8.13 -28.29
N ALA A 106 19.46 9.40 -27.88
CA ALA A 106 20.58 10.33 -28.05
C ALA A 106 21.84 9.87 -27.29
N VAL A 107 21.69 9.39 -26.05
CA VAL A 107 22.81 8.87 -25.25
C VAL A 107 23.40 7.60 -25.88
N VAL A 108 22.56 6.67 -26.35
CA VAL A 108 23.01 5.44 -27.04
C VAL A 108 23.73 5.77 -28.35
N ARG A 109 23.22 6.74 -29.12
CA ARG A 109 23.89 7.25 -30.31
C ARG A 109 25.23 7.90 -29.98
N GLY A 110 25.30 8.64 -28.88
CA GLY A 110 26.54 9.20 -28.34
C GLY A 110 27.55 8.17 -27.84
N LEU A 111 27.17 6.88 -27.74
CA LEU A 111 28.07 5.74 -27.54
C LEU A 111 28.51 5.08 -28.87
N GLY A 112 28.13 5.65 -30.01
CA GLY A 112 28.49 5.16 -31.34
C GLY A 112 27.58 4.06 -31.90
N VAL A 113 26.43 3.81 -31.28
CA VAL A 113 25.47 2.79 -31.74
C VAL A 113 24.32 3.42 -32.51
N GLN A 114 23.94 2.82 -33.64
CA GLN A 114 22.77 3.25 -34.41
C GLN A 114 21.46 2.77 -33.74
N ASP A 115 20.43 3.61 -33.77
CA ASP A 115 19.13 3.36 -33.11
C ASP A 115 18.42 2.07 -33.55
N SER A 116 18.81 1.48 -34.69
CA SER A 116 18.20 0.28 -35.26
C SER A 116 18.74 -1.05 -34.73
N ASP A 117 19.78 -1.05 -33.90
CA ASP A 117 20.38 -2.28 -33.35
C ASP A 117 20.27 -2.34 -31.81
N PRO A 118 19.19 -2.92 -31.27
CA PRO A 118 19.00 -3.09 -29.83
C PRO A 118 20.08 -3.95 -29.17
N GLN A 119 20.70 -4.88 -29.89
CA GLN A 119 21.71 -5.78 -29.33
C GLN A 119 23.04 -5.05 -29.17
N ALA A 120 23.46 -4.32 -30.20
CA ALA A 120 24.63 -3.44 -30.09
C ALA A 120 24.41 -2.38 -29.01
N ALA A 121 23.19 -1.82 -28.91
CA ALA A 121 22.85 -0.85 -27.88
C ALA A 121 22.98 -1.46 -26.48
N ALA A 122 22.41 -2.66 -26.27
CA ALA A 122 22.53 -3.39 -25.02
C ALA A 122 24.00 -3.62 -24.62
N THR A 123 24.84 -4.07 -25.55
CA THR A 123 26.27 -4.26 -25.31
C THR A 123 26.96 -2.93 -24.99
N ALA A 124 26.66 -1.86 -25.71
CA ALA A 124 27.26 -0.55 -25.48
C ALA A 124 26.88 0.05 -24.12
N ILE A 125 25.64 -0.15 -23.65
CA ILE A 125 25.25 0.25 -22.29
C ILE A 125 25.66 -0.77 -21.22
N GLY A 126 26.37 -1.83 -21.60
CA GLY A 126 26.87 -2.87 -20.71
C GLY A 126 25.76 -3.70 -20.06
N LEU A 127 24.66 -3.97 -20.77
CA LEU A 127 23.70 -5.01 -20.38
C LEU A 127 24.21 -6.36 -20.90
N GLY A 128 24.17 -7.40 -20.06
CA GLY A 128 24.43 -8.79 -20.44
C GLY A 128 25.58 -9.48 -19.71
N THR A 129 26.36 -8.77 -18.89
CA THR A 129 27.49 -9.37 -18.14
C THR A 129 27.08 -9.92 -16.77
N ASP A 130 25.97 -9.44 -16.20
CA ASP A 130 25.69 -9.60 -14.76
C ASP A 130 24.37 -10.37 -14.48
N GLY A 131 23.78 -11.02 -15.49
CA GLY A 131 22.72 -12.02 -15.32
C GLY A 131 21.28 -11.49 -15.12
N PHE A 132 21.06 -10.18 -15.12
CA PHE A 132 19.72 -9.57 -14.89
C PHE A 132 19.11 -8.84 -16.10
N ASP A 133 19.62 -9.11 -17.30
CA ASP A 133 19.43 -8.23 -18.45
C ASP A 133 18.32 -8.56 -19.47
N PRO A 134 17.62 -9.73 -19.49
CA PRO A 134 16.64 -9.99 -20.54
C PRO A 134 15.48 -8.99 -20.58
N LEU A 135 14.99 -8.56 -19.41
CA LEU A 135 13.90 -7.60 -19.32
C LEU A 135 14.35 -6.20 -19.77
N LEU A 136 15.51 -5.74 -19.32
CA LEU A 136 16.05 -4.44 -19.72
C LEU A 136 16.33 -4.37 -21.22
N VAL A 137 16.87 -5.44 -21.81
CA VAL A 137 17.05 -5.57 -23.27
C VAL A 137 15.71 -5.50 -24.00
N SER A 138 14.65 -6.15 -23.48
CA SER A 138 13.32 -6.07 -24.07
C SER A 138 12.72 -4.65 -24.02
N ILE A 139 12.92 -3.94 -22.90
CA ILE A 139 12.48 -2.56 -22.72
C ILE A 139 13.27 -1.65 -23.66
N LEU A 140 14.59 -1.84 -23.76
CA LEU A 140 15.48 -1.08 -24.63
C LEU A 140 15.03 -1.16 -26.08
N LYS A 141 14.74 -2.37 -26.59
CA LYS A 141 14.22 -2.59 -27.94
C LYS A 141 12.96 -1.78 -28.24
N SER A 142 12.07 -1.62 -27.26
CA SER A 142 10.83 -0.83 -27.41
C SER A 142 11.01 0.67 -27.15
N SER A 143 12.16 1.08 -26.62
CA SER A 143 12.41 2.44 -26.13
C SER A 143 13.30 3.25 -27.05
N LEU A 144 14.09 2.62 -27.91
CA LEU A 144 14.88 3.32 -28.92
C LEU A 144 13.94 3.94 -29.98
N VAL A 145 14.14 5.22 -30.22
CA VAL A 145 13.43 6.01 -31.23
C VAL A 145 14.45 6.66 -32.15
N PRO A 146 14.13 6.85 -33.44
CA PRO A 146 15.07 7.48 -34.35
C PRO A 146 15.36 8.92 -33.90
N VAL A 147 16.63 9.23 -33.67
CA VAL A 147 17.10 10.59 -33.36
C VAL A 147 18.16 11.01 -34.36
N THR A 148 18.18 12.29 -34.71
CA THR A 148 19.12 12.84 -35.72
C THR A 148 20.46 13.27 -35.13
N SER A 149 20.52 13.48 -33.81
CA SER A 149 21.70 13.96 -33.09
C SER A 149 21.99 13.06 -31.89
N ASP A 150 23.27 12.94 -31.56
CA ASP A 150 23.80 12.37 -30.33
C ASP A 150 23.69 13.34 -29.12
N ALA A 151 23.35 14.61 -29.36
CA ALA A 151 23.07 15.58 -28.34
C ALA A 151 21.61 15.49 -27.88
N ILE A 152 21.40 15.51 -26.56
CA ILE A 152 20.06 15.63 -25.97
C ILE A 152 19.51 17.02 -26.32
N SER A 153 18.27 17.10 -26.82
CA SER A 153 17.63 18.39 -27.14
C SER A 153 17.51 19.28 -25.89
N ASP A 154 17.57 20.59 -26.07
CA ASP A 154 17.50 21.51 -24.93
C ASP A 154 16.16 21.44 -24.19
N GLU A 155 15.08 21.14 -24.91
CA GLU A 155 13.78 20.81 -24.30
C GLU A 155 13.87 19.61 -23.36
N HIS A 156 14.51 18.52 -23.80
CA HIS A 156 14.70 17.33 -22.97
C HIS A 156 15.62 17.62 -21.79
N LYS A 157 16.69 18.43 -21.97
CA LYS A 157 17.59 18.81 -20.86
C LYS A 157 16.86 19.55 -19.74
N LEU A 158 15.90 20.41 -20.09
CA LEU A 158 15.10 21.14 -19.11
C LEU A 158 14.08 20.24 -18.39
N ALA A 159 13.49 19.27 -19.09
CA ALA A 159 12.46 18.39 -18.54
C ALA A 159 13.01 17.20 -17.73
N LEU A 160 14.15 16.64 -18.14
CA LEU A 160 14.70 15.40 -17.57
C LEU A 160 14.91 15.43 -16.05
N PRO A 161 15.55 16.45 -15.44
CA PRO A 161 15.73 16.48 -13.99
C PRO A 161 14.42 16.34 -13.23
N LYS A 162 13.37 17.07 -13.67
CA LYS A 162 12.05 17.01 -13.05
C LYS A 162 11.40 15.63 -13.21
N ILE A 163 11.55 15.00 -14.37
CA ILE A 163 11.02 13.65 -14.62
C ILE A 163 11.76 12.62 -13.76
N MET A 164 13.10 12.70 -13.70
CA MET A 164 13.92 11.76 -12.94
C MET A 164 13.68 11.89 -11.44
N ASP A 165 13.56 13.10 -10.91
CA ASP A 165 13.19 13.35 -9.52
C ASP A 165 11.80 12.77 -9.20
N LEU A 166 10.82 12.96 -10.09
CA LEU A 166 9.46 12.46 -9.90
C LEU A 166 9.40 10.92 -9.82
N TYR A 167 10.22 10.21 -10.58
CA TYR A 167 10.14 8.75 -10.70
C TYR A 167 11.17 7.98 -9.88
N LEU A 168 12.24 8.63 -9.41
CA LEU A 168 13.30 8.00 -8.63
C LEU A 168 13.35 8.47 -7.17
N ILE A 169 12.54 9.44 -6.76
CA ILE A 169 12.38 9.83 -5.36
C ILE A 169 11.01 9.32 -4.89
N HIS A 170 11.02 8.39 -3.95
CA HIS A 170 9.78 7.86 -3.36
C HIS A 170 9.66 8.22 -1.90
N ASN A 171 8.42 8.29 -1.43
CA ASN A 171 8.13 8.46 -0.02
C ASN A 171 8.35 7.14 0.71
N ARG A 172 9.29 7.13 1.66
CA ARG A 172 9.53 6.00 2.57
C ARG A 172 9.44 6.45 4.01
N SER A 173 9.04 5.56 4.90
CA SER A 173 9.02 5.77 6.34
C SER A 173 9.50 4.51 7.07
N ALA A 174 9.86 4.65 8.35
CA ALA A 174 10.19 3.50 9.19
C ALA A 174 9.02 2.48 9.25
N LEU A 175 7.77 2.94 9.12
CA LEU A 175 6.57 2.08 9.12
C LEU A 175 6.40 1.31 7.79
N THR A 176 6.89 1.84 6.67
CA THR A 176 6.89 1.11 5.40
C THR A 176 8.04 0.11 5.31
N ASP A 177 9.17 0.43 5.94
CA ASP A 177 10.42 -0.33 5.82
C ASP A 177 10.56 -1.42 6.88
N THR A 178 9.91 -1.27 8.04
CA THR A 178 9.88 -2.31 9.07
C THR A 178 9.18 -3.56 8.55
N ARG A 179 9.80 -4.72 8.78
CA ARG A 179 9.21 -6.02 8.44
C ARG A 179 8.65 -6.67 9.70
N PHE A 180 7.43 -7.17 9.61
CA PHE A 180 6.76 -7.92 10.65
C PHE A 180 6.28 -9.25 10.08
N LEU A 181 6.68 -10.37 10.70
CA LEU A 181 6.38 -11.73 10.22
C LEU A 181 6.74 -11.99 8.75
N GLY A 182 7.79 -11.34 8.26
CA GLY A 182 8.26 -11.48 6.87
C GLY A 182 7.62 -10.53 5.86
N PHE A 183 6.62 -9.72 6.25
CA PHE A 183 5.95 -8.75 5.37
C PHE A 183 6.24 -7.31 5.80
N PRO A 184 6.16 -6.31 4.92
CA PRO A 184 6.22 -4.92 5.35
C PRO A 184 5.09 -4.59 6.34
N PHE A 185 5.40 -3.89 7.42
CA PHE A 185 4.52 -3.70 8.57
C PHE A 185 3.18 -3.07 8.19
N HIS A 186 3.17 -2.08 7.31
CA HIS A 186 1.93 -1.44 6.84
C HIS A 186 0.96 -2.41 6.13
N TYR A 187 1.46 -3.39 5.36
CA TYR A 187 0.61 -4.43 4.79
C TYR A 187 0.03 -5.32 5.88
N TRP A 188 0.86 -5.71 6.84
CA TRP A 188 0.39 -6.53 7.95
C TRP A 188 -0.68 -5.81 8.78
N PHE A 189 -0.43 -4.54 9.10
CA PHE A 189 -1.35 -3.72 9.87
C PHE A 189 -2.71 -3.60 9.17
N THR A 190 -2.70 -3.27 7.89
CA THR A 190 -3.95 -3.05 7.14
C THR A 190 -4.69 -4.34 6.81
N ALA A 191 -4.00 -5.44 6.51
CA ALA A 191 -4.62 -6.68 6.07
C ALA A 191 -4.99 -7.64 7.22
N GLN A 192 -4.16 -7.76 8.26
CA GLN A 192 -4.40 -8.70 9.37
C GLN A 192 -4.83 -8.00 10.65
N PHE A 193 -4.08 -6.99 11.11
CA PHE A 193 -4.38 -6.35 12.39
C PHE A 193 -5.75 -5.69 12.42
N LEU A 194 -6.12 -4.92 11.38
CA LEU A 194 -7.44 -4.29 11.32
C LEU A 194 -8.59 -5.30 11.33
N LEU A 195 -8.42 -6.48 10.72
CA LEU A 195 -9.41 -7.54 10.74
C LEU A 195 -9.53 -8.17 12.13
N ILE A 196 -8.41 -8.52 12.76
CA ILE A 196 -8.38 -9.07 14.12
C ILE A 196 -9.02 -8.07 15.10
N MET A 197 -8.65 -6.80 15.00
CA MET A 197 -9.21 -5.73 15.79
C MET A 197 -10.73 -5.59 15.55
N PHE A 198 -11.19 -5.67 14.29
CA PHE A 198 -12.62 -5.61 13.98
C PHE A 198 -13.40 -6.76 14.62
N VAL A 199 -12.91 -8.00 14.54
CA VAL A 199 -13.54 -9.15 15.22
C VAL A 199 -13.54 -8.95 16.74
N GLY A 200 -12.43 -8.45 17.30
CA GLY A 200 -12.33 -8.11 18.72
C GLY A 200 -13.34 -7.03 19.15
N LEU A 201 -13.57 -6.03 18.30
CA LEU A 201 -14.61 -5.03 18.51
C LEU A 201 -16.00 -5.67 18.44
N CYS A 202 -16.31 -6.53 17.48
CA CYS A 202 -17.60 -7.22 17.44
C CYS A 202 -17.85 -8.05 18.72
N TRP A 203 -16.83 -8.78 19.19
CA TRP A 203 -16.92 -9.52 20.43
C TRP A 203 -17.14 -8.61 21.66
N LEU A 204 -16.36 -7.52 21.75
CA LEU A 204 -16.52 -6.53 22.82
C LEU A 204 -17.91 -5.88 22.78
N PHE A 205 -18.48 -5.67 21.59
CA PHE A 205 -19.79 -5.07 21.40
C PHE A 205 -20.88 -5.97 21.99
N CYS A 206 -20.86 -7.26 21.64
CA CYS A 206 -21.79 -8.25 22.19
C CYS A 206 -21.68 -8.28 23.71
N TYR A 207 -20.45 -8.42 24.24
CA TYR A 207 -20.22 -8.44 25.69
C TYR A 207 -20.75 -7.18 26.40
N MET A 208 -20.45 -5.99 25.90
CA MET A 208 -20.91 -4.73 26.50
C MET A 208 -22.43 -4.57 26.42
N THR A 209 -23.04 -5.05 25.36
CA THR A 209 -24.50 -5.01 25.17
C THR A 209 -25.21 -5.97 26.12
N ASP A 210 -24.68 -7.18 26.30
CA ASP A 210 -25.22 -8.15 27.27
C ASP A 210 -25.15 -7.59 28.69
N VAL A 211 -24.01 -7.01 29.08
CA VAL A 211 -23.85 -6.34 30.38
C VAL A 211 -24.86 -5.19 30.55
N ALA A 212 -25.10 -4.41 29.49
CA ALA A 212 -26.11 -3.35 29.52
C ALA A 212 -27.54 -3.92 29.65
N ASN A 213 -27.87 -4.98 28.93
CA ASN A 213 -29.18 -5.62 28.96
C ASN A 213 -29.52 -6.16 30.36
N ILE A 214 -28.56 -6.83 31.01
CA ILE A 214 -28.68 -7.31 32.39
C ILE A 214 -28.90 -6.12 33.34
N LYS A 215 -28.13 -5.05 33.19
CA LYS A 215 -28.23 -3.86 34.05
C LYS A 215 -29.59 -3.16 33.99
N TYR A 216 -30.23 -3.16 32.83
CA TYR A 216 -31.54 -2.52 32.64
C TYR A 216 -32.71 -3.52 32.71
N ASN A 217 -32.49 -4.76 33.16
CA ASN A 217 -33.49 -5.82 33.30
C ASN A 217 -34.30 -6.10 32.01
N LEU A 218 -33.70 -5.90 30.84
CA LEU A 218 -34.40 -6.09 29.55
C LEU A 218 -34.68 -7.56 29.22
N GLU A 219 -34.03 -8.50 29.91
CA GLU A 219 -34.19 -9.94 29.69
C GLU A 219 -35.42 -10.54 30.38
N GLN A 220 -36.04 -9.83 31.34
CA GLN A 220 -37.15 -10.38 32.13
C GLN A 220 -38.50 -10.39 31.42
N GLU A 221 -38.64 -9.80 30.23
CA GLU A 221 -39.88 -9.88 29.44
C GLU A 221 -39.87 -10.97 28.36
N GLY A 222 -38.78 -11.73 28.17
CA GLY A 222 -38.70 -12.71 27.07
C GLY A 222 -37.76 -13.91 27.19
N ALA A 223 -37.02 -14.10 28.29
CA ALA A 223 -36.11 -15.24 28.40
C ALA A 223 -36.84 -16.54 28.75
N ALA A 224 -36.88 -17.48 27.79
CA ALA A 224 -37.17 -18.88 28.01
C ALA A 224 -36.23 -19.50 29.08
N PRO A 225 -36.70 -20.48 29.87
CA PRO A 225 -35.98 -21.00 31.02
C PRO A 225 -34.64 -21.65 30.64
N ASN A 226 -33.58 -21.03 31.15
CA ASN A 226 -32.26 -21.54 31.49
C ASN A 226 -32.00 -23.04 31.20
N LEU A 227 -31.31 -23.34 30.10
CA LEU A 227 -30.79 -24.67 29.74
C LEU A 227 -29.66 -25.17 30.66
N ALA A 228 -29.19 -24.37 31.63
CA ALA A 228 -28.13 -24.76 32.56
C ALA A 228 -28.62 -25.41 33.87
N ALA A 229 -29.93 -25.61 34.05
CA ALA A 229 -30.49 -26.14 35.32
C ALA A 229 -30.91 -27.62 35.32
N THR A 230 -30.82 -28.35 34.21
CA THR A 230 -31.26 -29.78 34.12
C THR A 230 -30.10 -30.78 34.10
N ALA A 231 -29.17 -30.66 35.03
CA ALA A 231 -28.24 -31.74 35.36
C ALA A 231 -28.34 -32.07 36.86
N LYS A 232 -29.51 -32.57 37.27
CA LYS A 232 -29.63 -33.29 38.54
C LYS A 232 -29.25 -34.75 38.25
N PRO A 233 -28.22 -35.32 38.91
CA PRO A 233 -27.81 -36.69 38.67
C PRO A 233 -28.94 -37.63 39.10
N ALA A 234 -29.23 -38.64 38.26
CA ALA A 234 -30.14 -39.72 38.59
C ALA A 234 -29.61 -40.45 39.83
N GLU A 235 -30.28 -40.22 40.95
CA GLU A 235 -30.12 -40.95 42.20
C GLU A 235 -30.61 -42.39 41.97
N ASN A 236 -29.65 -43.31 41.91
CA ASN A 236 -29.90 -44.71 41.59
C ASN A 236 -30.36 -45.42 42.88
N THR A 237 -31.68 -45.39 43.14
CA THR A 237 -32.32 -46.22 44.17
C THR A 237 -32.52 -47.62 43.60
N ALA A 238 -31.59 -48.53 43.86
CA ALA A 238 -31.80 -49.96 43.65
C ALA A 238 -32.19 -50.61 44.97
N GLU A 239 -33.46 -50.98 45.04
CA GLU A 239 -34.13 -51.67 46.12
C GLU A 239 -33.54 -53.05 46.41
N ASP A 240 -33.41 -53.27 47.72
CA ASP A 240 -33.50 -54.53 48.44
C ASP A 240 -34.66 -55.43 47.93
N LYS A 241 -34.34 -56.64 47.47
CA LYS A 241 -35.31 -57.75 47.39
C LYS A 241 -34.71 -59.00 48.01
N LYS A 242 -35.24 -59.32 49.19
CA LYS A 242 -35.32 -60.63 49.82
C LYS A 242 -35.80 -61.70 48.83
N GLU A 243 -35.08 -62.81 48.77
CA GLU A 243 -35.55 -64.17 49.14
C GLU A 243 -34.34 -65.10 49.35
#